data_AF-A0A2M7J6Y7-F1
#
_entry.id   AF-A0A2M7J6Y7-F1
#
_cell.length_a   1.000
_cell.length_b   1.000
_cell.length_c   1.000
_cell.angle_alpha   90.00
_cell.angle_beta   90.00
_cell.angle_gamma   90.00
#
_symmetry.space_group_name_H-M   'P 1'
#
loop_
_entity.id
_entity.type
_entity.pdbx_description
1 polymer ?
#
loop_
_entity_poly.entity_id
_entity_poly.type
_entity_poly.pdbx_seq_one_letter_code
_entity_poly.pdbx_strand_id
1 'polypeptide(L)'
;MAALARLFLAHVVADFPLQFDGVFAWKKRSYAGCLAHSVIHAAMTVLFFLGRLRSYSFWAYIILLIAVHSYQDYTKVNLWKNPEDDKISYFLIDQFLHVAFIFIALLFPFSSDVAYYGRLLPAEWLILYNDTAFLNILSGALLAGWGGVVLLYYMDKSVYKVEIDELNRFERSYGVIERALVVIIVMKSGLWYLLMPCLFLLRLSGMRRQPLYRGIISLVFSSLVGFCVYLVNTYAAF
;
A
#
# COMPACT_ATOMS: atom_id res chain seq x y z
N MET A 1 -16.60 -7.29 3.62
CA MET A 1 -15.79 -6.05 3.74
C MET A 1 -14.57 -6.21 4.64
N ALA A 2 -14.72 -6.71 5.87
CA ALA A 2 -13.62 -6.89 6.83
C ALA A 2 -12.40 -7.68 6.30
N ALA A 3 -12.63 -8.74 5.50
CA ALA A 3 -11.56 -9.52 4.88
C ALA A 3 -10.78 -8.72 3.81
N LEU A 4 -11.50 -7.97 2.96
CA LEU A 4 -10.88 -7.13 1.93
C LEU A 4 -10.01 -6.04 2.53
N ALA A 5 -10.47 -5.37 3.60
CA ALA A 5 -9.70 -4.36 4.32
C ALA A 5 -8.37 -4.93 4.85
N ARG A 6 -8.40 -6.13 5.42
CA ARG A 6 -7.21 -6.81 5.95
C ARG A 6 -6.24 -7.23 4.85
N LEU A 7 -6.75 -7.78 3.74
CA LEU A 7 -5.91 -8.17 2.60
C LEU A 7 -5.29 -6.96 1.91
N PHE A 8 -6.06 -5.88 1.76
CA PHE A 8 -5.56 -4.63 1.21
C PHE A 8 -4.47 -4.03 2.10
N LEU A 9 -4.67 -4.01 3.42
CA LEU A 9 -3.63 -3.59 4.35
C LEU A 9 -2.39 -4.47 4.27
N ALA A 10 -2.56 -5.80 4.26
CA ALA A 10 -1.46 -6.76 4.15
C ALA A 10 -0.63 -6.51 2.88
N HIS A 11 -1.32 -6.34 1.75
CA HIS A 11 -0.71 -6.04 0.46
C HIS A 11 0.05 -4.71 0.48
N VAL A 12 -0.59 -3.63 0.94
CA VAL A 12 0.04 -2.30 1.01
C VAL A 12 1.29 -2.33 1.90
N VAL A 13 1.24 -3.00 3.06
CA VAL A 13 2.40 -3.13 3.95
C VAL A 13 3.54 -3.91 3.28
N ALA A 14 3.22 -5.01 2.60
CA ALA A 14 4.21 -5.89 1.97
C ALA A 14 4.86 -5.25 0.73
N ASP A 15 4.09 -4.61 -0.15
CA ASP A 15 4.60 -4.03 -1.40
C ASP A 15 5.34 -2.69 -1.22
N PHE A 16 5.06 -1.96 -0.14
CA PHE A 16 5.59 -0.62 0.07
C PHE A 16 6.54 -0.52 1.27
N PRO A 17 6.10 -0.45 2.55
CA PRO A 17 7.01 -0.41 3.70
C PRO A 17 8.04 -1.54 3.77
N LEU A 18 7.65 -2.78 3.49
CA LEU A 18 8.50 -3.96 3.66
C LEU A 18 9.29 -4.34 2.40
N GLN A 19 8.99 -3.74 1.26
CA GLN A 19 9.76 -3.93 0.03
C GLN A 19 11.02 -3.07 0.03
N PHE A 20 11.96 -3.40 0.92
CA PHE A 20 13.24 -2.70 1.02
C PHE A 20 14.04 -2.78 -0.28
N ASP A 21 14.98 -1.83 -0.48
CA ASP A 21 15.79 -1.72 -1.69
C ASP A 21 16.51 -3.06 -2.03
N GLY A 22 16.92 -3.81 -1.01
CA GLY A 22 17.52 -5.14 -1.17
C GLY A 22 16.54 -6.22 -1.68
N VAL A 23 15.31 -6.24 -1.16
CA VAL A 23 14.26 -7.18 -1.62
C VAL A 23 13.88 -6.85 -3.06
N PHE A 24 13.72 -5.57 -3.38
CA PHE A 24 13.44 -5.12 -4.73
C PHE A 24 14.57 -5.45 -5.71
N ALA A 25 15.83 -5.24 -5.31
CA ALA A 25 16.98 -5.60 -6.14
C ALA A 25 17.09 -7.11 -6.36
N TRP A 26 16.79 -7.94 -5.35
CA TRP A 26 16.77 -9.39 -5.49
C TRP A 26 15.65 -9.86 -6.40
N LYS A 27 14.44 -9.31 -6.25
CA LYS A 27 13.28 -9.58 -7.12
C LYS A 27 13.60 -9.35 -8.60
N LYS A 28 14.32 -8.26 -8.92
CA LYS A 28 14.73 -7.97 -10.30
C LYS A 28 15.79 -8.92 -10.86
N ARG A 29 16.49 -9.68 -10.01
CA ARG A 29 17.60 -10.57 -10.43
C ARG A 29 17.18 -12.02 -10.62
N SER A 30 16.18 -12.50 -9.90
CA SER A 30 15.79 -13.92 -9.98
C SER A 30 14.39 -14.21 -9.49
N TYR A 31 13.85 -15.35 -9.95
CA TYR A 31 12.56 -15.89 -9.47
C TYR A 31 12.56 -16.12 -7.94
N ALA A 32 13.70 -16.51 -7.36
CA ALA A 32 13.82 -16.67 -5.91
C ALA A 32 13.56 -15.35 -5.16
N GLY A 33 13.94 -14.20 -5.74
CA GLY A 33 13.60 -12.89 -5.20
C GLY A 33 12.09 -12.59 -5.28
N CYS A 34 11.42 -12.96 -6.38
CA CYS A 34 9.95 -12.87 -6.48
C CYS A 34 9.26 -13.75 -5.43
N LEU A 35 9.77 -14.99 -5.24
CA LEU A 35 9.24 -15.90 -4.23
C LEU A 35 9.43 -15.35 -2.82
N ALA A 36 10.62 -14.84 -2.49
CA ALA A 36 10.88 -14.23 -1.19
C ALA A 36 9.95 -13.05 -0.90
N HIS A 37 9.67 -12.22 -1.91
CA HIS A 37 8.70 -11.12 -1.80
C HIS A 37 7.27 -11.64 -1.56
N SER A 38 6.83 -12.66 -2.30
CA SER A 38 5.51 -13.26 -2.08
C SER A 38 5.35 -13.89 -0.69
N VAL A 39 6.44 -14.37 -0.07
CA VAL A 39 6.43 -14.87 1.31
C VAL A 39 6.19 -13.74 2.31
N ILE A 40 6.69 -12.52 2.04
CA ILE A 40 6.36 -11.34 2.86
C ILE A 40 4.85 -11.05 2.77
N HIS A 41 4.25 -11.11 1.58
CA HIS A 41 2.79 -10.98 1.40
C HIS A 41 2.02 -12.05 2.18
N ALA A 42 2.46 -13.31 2.11
CA ALA A 42 1.86 -14.39 2.88
C ALA A 42 1.97 -14.17 4.39
N ALA A 43 3.14 -13.76 4.88
CA ALA A 43 3.37 -13.47 6.30
C ALA A 43 2.49 -12.32 6.81
N MET A 44 2.37 -11.23 6.04
CA MET A 44 1.48 -10.12 6.38
C MET A 44 0.01 -10.54 6.36
N THR A 45 -0.38 -11.38 5.40
CA THR A 45 -1.74 -11.92 5.33
C THR A 45 -2.04 -12.80 6.56
N VAL A 46 -1.13 -13.68 6.96
CA VAL A 46 -1.23 -14.48 8.19
C VAL A 46 -1.38 -13.59 9.43
N LEU A 47 -0.58 -12.52 9.52
CA LEU A 47 -0.64 -11.57 10.64
C LEU A 47 -2.01 -10.86 10.74
N PHE A 48 -2.62 -10.50 9.61
CA PHE A 48 -3.94 -9.86 9.60
C PHE A 48 -5.13 -10.83 9.60
N PHE A 49 -4.88 -12.14 9.59
CA PHE A 49 -5.92 -13.19 9.63
C PHE A 49 -5.69 -14.20 10.77
N LEU A 50 -5.28 -13.73 11.95
CA LEU A 50 -5.06 -14.60 13.13
C LEU A 50 -6.30 -15.40 13.53
N GLY A 51 -7.51 -14.90 13.25
CA GLY A 51 -8.78 -15.61 13.47
C GLY A 51 -9.02 -16.81 12.55
N ARG A 52 -8.18 -17.00 11.51
CA ARG A 52 -8.39 -17.98 10.44
C ARG A 52 -7.30 -19.02 10.28
N LEU A 53 -6.34 -19.07 11.21
CA LEU A 53 -5.23 -20.04 11.17
C LEU A 53 -5.67 -21.52 11.20
N ARG A 54 -6.87 -21.83 11.69
CA ARG A 54 -7.43 -23.19 11.70
C ARG A 54 -8.20 -23.56 10.43
N SER A 55 -8.43 -22.61 9.53
CA SER A 55 -9.21 -22.85 8.31
C SER A 55 -8.33 -23.41 7.20
N TYR A 56 -8.68 -24.59 6.68
CA TYR A 56 -8.02 -25.15 5.49
C TYR A 56 -8.17 -24.25 4.26
N SER A 57 -9.32 -23.59 4.11
CA SER A 57 -9.54 -22.68 2.97
C SER A 57 -8.64 -21.45 3.04
N PHE A 58 -8.25 -21.01 4.25
CA PHE A 58 -7.30 -19.90 4.42
C PHE A 58 -5.90 -20.30 3.93
N TRP A 59 -5.40 -21.46 4.34
CA TRP A 59 -4.09 -21.94 3.87
C TRP A 59 -4.06 -22.25 2.37
N ALA A 60 -5.17 -22.75 1.81
CA ALA A 60 -5.31 -22.89 0.36
C ALA A 60 -5.17 -21.54 -0.36
N TYR A 61 -5.78 -20.48 0.19
CA TYR A 61 -5.60 -19.12 -0.32
C TYR A 61 -4.18 -18.60 -0.17
N ILE A 62 -3.49 -18.86 0.95
CA ILE A 62 -2.08 -18.47 1.13
C ILE A 62 -1.18 -19.12 0.07
N ILE A 63 -1.38 -20.41 -0.22
CA ILE A 63 -0.63 -21.11 -1.28
C ILE A 63 -0.91 -20.46 -2.65
N LEU A 64 -2.18 -20.17 -2.95
CA LEU A 64 -2.58 -19.50 -4.18
C LEU A 64 -1.96 -18.09 -4.28
N LEU A 65 -1.96 -17.32 -3.17
CA LEU A 65 -1.35 -16.00 -3.08
C LEU A 65 0.14 -16.05 -3.41
N ILE A 66 0.89 -16.96 -2.80
CA ILE A 66 2.32 -17.13 -3.07
C ILE A 66 2.57 -17.45 -4.55
N ALA A 67 1.80 -18.39 -5.10
CA ALA A 67 1.95 -18.83 -6.49
C ALA A 67 1.63 -17.70 -7.48
N VAL A 68 0.48 -17.05 -7.33
CA VAL A 68 0.04 -15.99 -8.25
C VAL A 68 0.90 -14.75 -8.12
N HIS A 69 1.23 -14.31 -6.90
CA HIS A 69 2.06 -13.12 -6.66
C HIS A 69 3.47 -13.33 -7.23
N SER A 70 4.10 -14.48 -6.95
CA SER A 70 5.42 -14.80 -7.52
C SER A 70 5.39 -14.82 -9.05
N TYR A 71 4.33 -15.37 -9.63
CA TYR A 71 4.16 -15.43 -11.09
C TYR A 71 3.94 -14.04 -11.70
N GLN A 72 3.12 -13.20 -11.09
CA GLN A 72 2.88 -11.81 -11.53
C GLN A 72 4.19 -11.02 -11.53
N ASP A 73 4.93 -11.04 -10.41
CA ASP A 73 6.21 -10.34 -10.29
C ASP A 73 7.25 -10.86 -11.29
N TYR A 74 7.37 -12.18 -11.44
CA TYR A 74 8.30 -12.78 -12.39
C TYR A 74 7.95 -12.43 -13.85
N THR A 75 6.67 -12.46 -14.19
CA THR A 75 6.19 -12.10 -15.53
C THR A 75 6.50 -10.64 -15.81
N LYS A 76 6.25 -9.75 -14.86
CA LYS A 76 6.62 -8.33 -14.92
C LYS A 76 8.12 -8.13 -15.18
N VAL A 77 8.98 -8.76 -14.38
CA VAL A 77 10.44 -8.65 -14.53
C VAL A 77 10.91 -9.16 -15.90
N ASN A 78 10.25 -10.20 -16.44
CA ASN A 78 10.63 -10.76 -17.73
C ASN A 78 10.06 -10.03 -18.95
N LEU A 79 8.88 -9.43 -18.83
CA LEU A 79 8.27 -8.64 -19.88
C LEU A 79 8.89 -7.25 -19.99
N TRP A 80 9.34 -6.66 -18.87
CA TRP A 80 9.84 -5.29 -18.82
C TRP A 80 11.36 -5.25 -18.64
N LYS A 81 12.07 -5.98 -19.52
CA LYS A 81 13.53 -6.09 -19.49
C LYS A 81 14.23 -4.81 -19.95
N ASN A 82 13.61 -4.02 -20.82
CA ASN A 82 14.24 -2.79 -21.28
C ASN A 82 13.93 -1.64 -20.29
N PRO A 83 14.91 -0.75 -20.02
CA PRO A 83 14.69 0.41 -19.14
C PRO A 83 13.53 1.31 -19.60
N GLU A 84 13.26 1.32 -20.91
CA GLU A 84 12.16 2.05 -21.54
C GLU A 84 10.78 1.46 -21.22
N ASP A 85 10.71 0.19 -20.83
CA ASP A 85 9.48 -0.52 -20.47
C ASP A 85 9.09 -0.30 -19.00
N ASP A 86 9.90 0.41 -18.21
CA ASP A 86 9.60 0.70 -16.79
C ASP A 86 8.88 2.05 -16.64
N LYS A 87 7.67 2.11 -17.20
CA LYS A 87 6.78 3.30 -17.22
C LYS A 87 5.71 3.25 -16.13
N ILE A 88 5.19 4.42 -15.77
CA ILE A 88 4.08 4.56 -14.83
C ILE A 88 2.85 3.72 -15.21
N SER A 89 2.54 3.57 -16.51
CA SER A 89 1.42 2.76 -16.97
C SER A 89 1.55 1.29 -16.55
N TYR A 90 2.76 0.74 -16.63
CA TYR A 90 3.04 -0.64 -16.25
C TYR A 90 2.98 -0.83 -14.74
N PHE A 91 3.49 0.14 -13.96
CA PHE A 91 3.29 0.18 -12.52
C PHE A 91 1.79 0.20 -12.14
N LEU A 92 0.97 1.01 -12.82
CA LEU A 92 -0.48 1.06 -12.55
C LEU A 92 -1.19 -0.24 -12.90
N ILE A 93 -0.83 -0.87 -14.03
CA ILE A 93 -1.37 -2.19 -14.42
C ILE A 93 -0.98 -3.26 -13.39
N ASP A 94 0.27 -3.25 -12.94
CA ASP A 94 0.77 -4.14 -11.90
C ASP A 94 -0.06 -4.00 -10.61
N GLN A 95 -0.21 -2.78 -10.09
CA GLN A 95 -1.00 -2.52 -8.89
C GLN A 95 -2.48 -2.90 -9.08
N PHE A 96 -3.05 -2.66 -10.27
CA PHE A 96 -4.41 -3.08 -10.59
C PHE A 96 -4.57 -4.61 -10.52
N LEU A 97 -3.64 -5.38 -11.10
CA LEU A 97 -3.69 -6.84 -11.08
C LEU A 97 -3.59 -7.42 -9.66
N HIS A 98 -2.74 -6.83 -8.82
CA HIS A 98 -2.62 -7.23 -7.41
C HIS A 98 -3.89 -6.92 -6.62
N VAL A 99 -4.45 -5.71 -6.79
CA VAL A 99 -5.70 -5.34 -6.13
C VAL A 99 -6.87 -6.20 -6.64
N ALA A 100 -6.93 -6.50 -7.95
CA ALA A 100 -7.93 -7.41 -8.50
C ALA A 100 -7.82 -8.81 -7.90
N PHE A 101 -6.60 -9.31 -7.68
CA PHE A 101 -6.38 -10.62 -7.05
C PHE A 101 -6.90 -10.68 -5.60
N ILE A 102 -6.89 -9.57 -4.85
CA ILE A 102 -7.46 -9.53 -3.49
C ILE A 102 -8.95 -9.97 -3.50
N PHE A 103 -9.72 -9.61 -4.53
CA PHE A 103 -11.13 -9.97 -4.62
C PHE A 103 -11.36 -11.49 -4.79
N ILE A 104 -10.37 -12.25 -5.26
CA ILE A 104 -10.46 -13.71 -5.36
C ILE A 104 -10.66 -14.35 -3.97
N ALA A 105 -10.21 -13.69 -2.89
CA ALA A 105 -10.44 -14.17 -1.52
C ALA A 105 -11.93 -14.32 -1.17
N LEU A 106 -12.82 -13.57 -1.83
CA LEU A 106 -14.27 -13.68 -1.62
C LEU A 106 -14.85 -15.03 -2.07
N LEU A 107 -14.13 -15.78 -2.90
CA LEU A 107 -14.51 -17.13 -3.31
C LEU A 107 -14.19 -18.18 -2.23
N PHE A 108 -13.48 -17.81 -1.16
CA PHE A 108 -13.05 -18.72 -0.12
C PHE A 108 -13.87 -18.54 1.18
N PRO A 109 -14.29 -19.64 1.83
CA PRO A 109 -15.11 -19.59 3.06
C PRO A 109 -14.50 -18.78 4.21
N PHE A 110 -13.17 -18.74 4.36
CA PHE A 110 -12.50 -18.00 5.44
C PHE A 110 -12.78 -16.49 5.43
N SER A 111 -13.25 -15.93 4.30
CA SER A 111 -13.48 -14.50 4.13
C SER A 111 -14.79 -14.00 4.76
N SER A 112 -15.70 -14.92 5.12
CA SER A 112 -17.07 -14.62 5.59
C SER A 112 -17.12 -13.96 6.97
N ASP A 113 -16.37 -14.51 7.91
CA ASP A 113 -16.07 -13.90 9.21
C ASP A 113 -14.54 -13.89 9.32
N VAL A 114 -13.97 -12.99 10.07
CA VAL A 114 -12.54 -12.72 10.00
C VAL A 114 -12.01 -12.13 11.29
N ALA A 115 -12.91 -11.94 12.26
CA ALA A 115 -12.59 -11.39 13.55
C ALA A 115 -11.67 -12.33 14.33
N TYR A 116 -10.81 -11.73 15.15
CA TYR A 116 -9.93 -12.44 16.05
C TYR A 116 -10.38 -12.20 17.49
N TYR A 117 -10.56 -13.27 18.25
CA TYR A 117 -10.96 -13.24 19.67
C TYR A 117 -9.98 -14.01 20.56
N GLY A 118 -8.79 -14.32 20.05
CA GLY A 118 -7.77 -15.05 20.80
C GLY A 118 -6.96 -14.15 21.74
N ARG A 119 -5.99 -14.76 22.43
CA ARG A 119 -5.18 -14.09 23.48
C ARG A 119 -3.78 -13.67 23.02
N LEU A 120 -3.46 -13.76 21.72
CA LEU A 120 -2.14 -13.37 21.22
C LEU A 120 -1.92 -11.86 21.23
N LEU A 121 -3.01 -11.06 21.23
CA LEU A 121 -2.97 -9.60 21.28
C LEU A 121 -3.54 -9.09 22.61
N PRO A 122 -3.00 -8.00 23.17
CA PRO A 122 -3.63 -7.34 24.31
C PRO A 122 -5.01 -6.78 23.94
N ALA A 123 -5.87 -6.57 24.94
CA ALA A 123 -7.28 -6.21 24.73
C ALA A 123 -7.46 -4.89 23.97
N GLU A 124 -6.65 -3.88 24.27
CA GLU A 124 -6.67 -2.58 23.58
C GLU A 124 -6.31 -2.69 22.09
N TRP A 125 -5.39 -3.59 21.74
CA TRP A 125 -5.01 -3.85 20.35
C TRP A 125 -6.07 -4.69 19.63
N LEU A 126 -6.78 -5.55 20.35
CA LEU A 126 -7.84 -6.39 19.77
C LEU A 126 -8.99 -5.57 19.21
N ILE A 127 -9.32 -4.44 19.85
CA ILE A 127 -10.34 -3.50 19.39
C ILE A 127 -9.92 -2.93 18.03
N LEU A 128 -8.71 -2.38 17.94
CA LEU A 128 -8.18 -1.80 16.70
C LEU A 128 -7.97 -2.85 15.60
N TYR A 129 -7.51 -4.05 15.96
CA TYR A 129 -7.30 -5.15 15.01
C TYR A 129 -8.59 -5.59 14.33
N ASN A 130 -9.71 -5.54 15.06
CA ASN A 130 -11.02 -5.94 14.53
C ASN A 130 -11.78 -4.79 13.85
N ASP A 131 -11.41 -3.53 14.12
CA ASP A 131 -12.04 -2.35 13.54
C ASP A 131 -11.68 -2.18 12.05
N THR A 132 -12.66 -2.44 11.18
CA THR A 132 -12.50 -2.34 9.72
C THR A 132 -12.25 -0.90 9.28
N ALA A 133 -12.85 0.09 9.93
CA ALA A 133 -12.66 1.50 9.59
C ALA A 133 -11.23 1.94 9.91
N PHE A 134 -10.69 1.50 11.05
CA PHE A 134 -9.29 1.71 11.41
C PHE A 134 -8.33 1.08 10.40
N LEU A 135 -8.55 -0.17 9.99
CA LEU A 135 -7.71 -0.84 8.99
C LEU A 135 -7.73 -0.14 7.62
N ASN A 136 -8.88 0.38 7.20
CA ASN A 136 -9.01 1.17 5.97
C ASN A 136 -8.23 2.50 6.06
N ILE A 137 -8.33 3.19 7.20
CA ILE A 137 -7.57 4.43 7.45
C ILE A 137 -6.07 4.15 7.43
N LEU A 138 -5.63 3.09 8.11
CA LEU A 138 -4.23 2.68 8.13
C LEU A 138 -3.74 2.32 6.72
N SER A 139 -4.52 1.55 5.96
CA SER A 139 -4.20 1.21 4.57
C SER A 139 -4.01 2.46 3.70
N GLY A 140 -4.95 3.41 3.79
CA GLY A 140 -4.87 4.67 3.05
C GLY A 140 -3.66 5.51 3.45
N ALA A 141 -3.38 5.63 4.74
CA ALA A 141 -2.23 6.38 5.24
C ALA A 141 -0.89 5.76 4.78
N LEU A 142 -0.77 4.43 4.81
CA LEU A 142 0.44 3.73 4.33
C LEU A 142 0.58 3.83 2.80
N LEU A 143 -0.52 3.69 2.05
CA LEU A 143 -0.54 3.84 0.59
C LEU A 143 -0.16 5.27 0.18
N ALA A 144 -0.76 6.29 0.80
CA ALA A 144 -0.41 7.68 0.53
C ALA A 144 1.05 7.94 0.92
N GLY A 145 1.46 7.49 2.11
CA GLY A 145 2.81 7.65 2.63
C GLY A 145 3.89 7.06 1.72
N TRP A 146 3.97 5.73 1.65
CA TRP A 146 5.01 5.01 0.92
C TRP A 146 4.68 4.83 -0.56
N GLY A 147 3.44 4.48 -0.91
CA GLY A 147 3.02 4.40 -2.31
C GLY A 147 3.15 5.74 -3.03
N GLY A 148 2.97 6.85 -2.32
CA GLY A 148 3.24 8.19 -2.85
C GLY A 148 4.72 8.42 -3.22
N VAL A 149 5.68 7.82 -2.51
CA VAL A 149 7.11 7.88 -2.90
C VAL A 149 7.32 7.22 -4.26
N VAL A 150 6.75 6.03 -4.42
CA VAL A 150 6.86 5.24 -5.65
C VAL A 150 6.15 5.95 -6.81
N LEU A 151 4.98 6.53 -6.56
CA LEU A 151 4.25 7.33 -7.55
C LEU A 151 5.08 8.53 -8.02
N LEU A 152 5.66 9.30 -7.09
CA LEU A 152 6.49 10.46 -7.45
C LEU A 152 7.69 10.05 -8.30
N TYR A 153 8.36 8.94 -7.95
CA TYR A 153 9.43 8.38 -8.76
C TYR A 153 9.00 8.07 -10.19
N TYR A 154 7.85 7.39 -10.37
CA TYR A 154 7.36 7.09 -11.71
C TYR A 154 6.88 8.34 -12.47
N MET A 155 6.35 9.35 -11.79
CA MET A 155 6.00 10.63 -12.40
C MET A 155 7.25 11.35 -12.93
N ASP A 156 8.29 11.45 -12.11
CA ASP A 156 9.56 12.04 -12.49
C ASP A 156 10.19 11.31 -13.69
N LYS A 157 10.24 9.97 -13.62
CA LYS A 157 10.84 9.12 -14.65
C LYS A 157 10.03 9.11 -15.96
N SER A 158 8.73 8.88 -15.88
CA SER A 158 7.89 8.56 -17.06
C SER A 158 7.25 9.80 -17.69
N VAL A 159 6.89 10.80 -16.89
CA VAL A 159 6.14 11.97 -17.35
C VAL A 159 7.07 13.17 -17.52
N TYR A 160 7.84 13.49 -16.48
CA TYR A 160 8.73 14.65 -16.49
C TYR A 160 10.12 14.36 -17.07
N LYS A 161 10.44 13.07 -17.33
CA LYS A 161 11.71 12.60 -17.89
C LYS A 161 12.94 13.16 -17.15
N VAL A 162 12.83 13.27 -15.83
CA VAL A 162 13.91 13.69 -14.95
C VAL A 162 14.80 12.47 -14.71
N GLU A 163 16.11 12.62 -14.86
CA GLU A 163 17.07 11.59 -14.46
C GLU A 163 17.06 11.46 -12.92
N ILE A 164 16.84 10.23 -12.44
CA ILE A 164 16.77 9.93 -11.01
C ILE A 164 17.79 8.85 -10.71
N ASP A 165 18.87 9.25 -10.04
CA ASP A 165 19.86 8.28 -9.55
C ASP A 165 19.36 7.58 -8.27
N GLU A 166 18.71 8.34 -7.37
CA GLU A 166 18.21 7.81 -6.10
C GLU A 166 16.91 8.49 -5.65
N LEU A 167 16.10 7.74 -4.88
CA LEU A 167 14.92 8.26 -4.22
C LEU A 167 15.31 9.27 -3.13
N ASN A 168 14.78 10.50 -3.24
CA ASN A 168 15.08 11.58 -2.31
C ASN A 168 14.74 11.21 -0.85
N ARG A 169 15.72 11.31 0.06
CA ARG A 169 15.56 11.05 1.50
C ARG A 169 14.42 11.85 2.14
N PHE A 170 14.21 13.09 1.70
CA PHE A 170 13.09 13.91 2.18
C PHE A 170 11.75 13.26 1.88
N GLU A 171 11.56 12.74 0.65
CA GLU A 171 10.32 12.07 0.26
C GLU A 171 10.13 10.72 0.97
N ARG A 172 11.22 10.00 1.26
CA ARG A 172 11.20 8.72 2.01
C ARG A 172 11.00 8.88 3.52
N SER A 173 11.10 10.09 4.07
CA SER A 173 10.96 10.35 5.51
C SER A 173 9.83 11.33 5.78
N TYR A 174 10.10 12.63 5.72
CA TYR A 174 9.11 13.69 5.94
C TYR A 174 7.90 13.54 5.01
N GLY A 175 8.12 13.29 3.72
CA GLY A 175 7.04 13.15 2.74
C GLY A 175 6.09 12.00 3.07
N VAL A 176 6.59 10.88 3.60
CA VAL A 176 5.75 9.75 4.05
C VAL A 176 4.80 10.20 5.16
N ILE A 177 5.34 10.89 6.17
CA ILE A 177 4.57 11.37 7.32
C ILE A 177 3.55 12.42 6.88
N GLU A 178 3.96 13.39 6.05
CA GLU A 178 3.08 14.43 5.49
C GLU A 178 1.88 13.80 4.78
N ARG A 179 2.11 12.90 3.83
CA ARG A 179 1.05 12.25 3.06
C ARG A 179 0.10 11.43 3.94
N ALA A 180 0.64 10.71 4.92
CA ALA A 180 -0.19 9.98 5.89
C ALA A 180 -1.06 10.93 6.74
N LEU A 181 -0.51 12.06 7.18
CA LEU A 181 -1.28 13.09 7.91
C LEU A 181 -2.36 13.72 7.03
N VAL A 182 -2.11 13.92 5.74
CA VAL A 182 -3.12 14.41 4.79
C VAL A 182 -4.33 13.48 4.74
N VAL A 183 -4.11 12.17 4.65
CA VAL A 183 -5.20 11.18 4.70
C VAL A 183 -6.02 11.32 5.99
N ILE A 184 -5.34 11.43 7.15
CA ILE A 184 -6.01 11.54 8.46
C ILE A 184 -6.83 12.83 8.55
N ILE A 185 -6.30 13.96 8.08
CA ILE A 185 -6.99 15.25 8.09
C ILE A 185 -8.22 15.22 7.19
N VAL A 186 -8.10 14.64 5.98
CA VAL A 186 -9.24 14.50 5.06
C VAL A 186 -10.35 13.66 5.68
N MET A 187 -9.98 12.57 6.37
CA MET A 187 -10.91 11.71 7.09
C MET A 187 -11.64 12.41 8.24
N LYS A 188 -10.96 13.33 8.96
CA LYS A 188 -11.57 14.05 10.08
C LYS A 188 -12.54 15.15 9.63
N SER A 189 -12.34 15.71 8.44
CA SER A 189 -13.17 16.77 7.84
C SER A 189 -13.30 18.05 8.69
N GLY A 190 -14.04 19.05 8.19
CA GLY A 190 -14.33 20.28 8.93
C GLY A 190 -13.10 21.16 9.20
N LEU A 191 -12.92 21.61 10.45
CA LEU A 191 -11.83 22.51 10.83
C LEU A 191 -10.44 21.91 10.63
N TRP A 192 -10.33 20.58 10.52
CA TRP A 192 -9.07 19.90 10.24
C TRP A 192 -8.46 20.29 8.89
N TYR A 193 -9.28 20.71 7.91
CA TYR A 193 -8.77 21.21 6.62
C TYR A 193 -7.88 22.44 6.75
N LEU A 194 -8.00 23.21 7.85
CA LEU A 194 -7.12 24.35 8.13
C LEU A 194 -5.66 23.94 8.37
N LEU A 195 -5.39 22.66 8.65
CA LEU A 195 -4.04 22.13 8.81
C LEU A 195 -3.36 21.79 7.47
N MET A 196 -4.12 21.67 6.37
CA MET A 196 -3.57 21.35 5.04
C MET A 196 -2.55 22.39 4.56
N PRO A 197 -2.85 23.71 4.60
CA PRO A 197 -1.86 24.73 4.23
C PRO A 197 -0.62 24.69 5.11
N CYS A 198 -0.76 24.43 6.42
CA CYS A 198 0.37 24.34 7.35
C CYS A 198 1.33 23.19 6.98
N LEU A 199 0.79 22.01 6.66
CA LEU A 199 1.60 20.87 6.20
C LEU A 199 2.30 21.19 4.88
N PHE A 200 1.61 21.83 3.95
CA PHE A 200 2.21 22.22 2.67
C PHE A 200 3.31 23.29 2.84
N LEU A 201 3.12 24.26 3.75
CA LEU A 201 4.13 25.28 4.07
C LEU A 201 5.39 24.65 4.67
N LEU A 202 5.25 23.66 5.55
CA LEU A 202 6.40 22.92 6.08
C LEU A 202 7.14 22.17 4.95
N ARG A 203 6.42 21.66 3.96
CA ARG A 203 7.02 21.05 2.77
C ARG A 203 7.87 22.03 1.95
N LEU A 204 7.50 23.31 1.89
CA LEU A 204 8.28 24.32 1.15
C LEU A 204 9.74 24.41 1.62
N SER A 205 10.01 24.09 2.89
CA SER A 205 11.39 24.01 3.42
C SER A 205 12.24 22.95 2.71
N GLY A 206 11.66 21.79 2.39
CA GLY A 206 12.29 20.72 1.63
C GLY A 206 12.21 20.90 0.11
N MET A 207 11.25 21.71 -0.37
CA MET A 207 11.09 22.01 -1.79
C MET A 207 12.12 22.97 -2.36
N ARG A 208 12.95 23.64 -1.55
CA ARG A 208 14.11 24.39 -2.10
C ARG A 208 15.03 23.53 -2.98
N ARG A 209 14.96 22.21 -2.83
CA ARG A 209 15.72 21.23 -3.60
C ARG A 209 14.86 20.37 -4.53
N GLN A 210 13.57 20.67 -4.68
CA GLN A 210 12.63 19.87 -5.46
C GLN A 210 11.64 20.72 -6.26
N PRO A 211 11.21 20.28 -7.45
CA PRO A 211 10.25 21.03 -8.25
C PRO A 211 8.86 21.06 -7.59
N LEU A 212 8.14 22.18 -7.79
CA LEU A 212 6.83 22.45 -7.20
C LEU A 212 5.78 21.37 -7.51
N TYR A 213 5.81 20.77 -8.69
CA TYR A 213 4.85 19.75 -9.09
C TYR A 213 4.84 18.54 -8.15
N ARG A 214 5.98 18.18 -7.53
CA ARG A 214 6.03 17.04 -6.59
C ARG A 214 5.18 17.29 -5.35
N GLY A 215 5.21 18.52 -4.84
CA GLY A 215 4.35 18.94 -3.73
C GLY A 215 2.88 18.88 -4.10
N ILE A 216 2.52 19.40 -5.28
CA ILE A 216 1.15 19.39 -5.78
C ILE A 216 0.63 17.96 -5.96
N ILE A 217 1.38 17.10 -6.67
CA ILE A 217 1.00 15.70 -6.90
C ILE A 217 0.85 14.96 -5.58
N SER A 218 1.77 15.15 -4.64
CA SER A 218 1.72 14.51 -3.33
C SER A 218 0.46 14.90 -2.55
N LEU A 219 0.10 16.18 -2.54
CA LEU A 219 -1.10 16.67 -1.86
C LEU A 219 -2.38 16.15 -2.52
N VAL A 220 -2.45 16.23 -3.86
CA VAL A 220 -3.60 15.73 -4.64
C VAL A 220 -3.78 14.23 -4.44
N PHE A 221 -2.71 13.44 -4.59
CA PHE A 221 -2.76 11.99 -4.41
C PHE A 221 -3.23 11.61 -3.02
N SER A 222 -2.64 12.20 -1.97
CA SER A 222 -3.01 11.88 -0.58
C SER A 222 -4.42 12.33 -0.23
N SER A 223 -4.89 13.43 -0.81
CA SER A 223 -6.26 13.91 -0.64
C SER A 223 -7.26 12.97 -1.32
N LEU A 224 -6.96 12.50 -2.53
CA LEU A 224 -7.78 11.51 -3.23
C LEU A 224 -7.84 10.19 -2.46
N VAL A 225 -6.71 9.70 -1.96
CA VAL A 225 -6.67 8.50 -1.12
C VAL A 225 -7.51 8.70 0.15
N GLY A 226 -7.36 9.83 0.84
CA GLY A 226 -8.16 10.16 2.01
C GLY A 226 -9.66 10.22 1.72
N PHE A 227 -10.05 10.83 0.59
CA PHE A 227 -11.44 10.88 0.16
C PHE A 227 -11.98 9.49 -0.17
N CYS A 228 -11.22 8.65 -0.86
CA CYS A 228 -11.61 7.27 -1.13
C CYS A 228 -11.82 6.47 0.16
N VAL A 229 -10.92 6.59 1.15
CA VAL A 229 -11.09 5.95 2.46
C VAL A 229 -12.35 6.48 3.16
N TYR A 230 -12.61 7.78 3.07
CA TYR A 230 -13.82 8.39 3.64
C TYR A 230 -15.08 7.80 3.02
N LEU A 231 -15.13 7.68 1.68
CA LEU A 231 -16.24 7.07 0.97
C LEU A 231 -16.43 5.60 1.35
N VAL A 232 -15.35 4.81 1.39
CA VAL A 232 -15.41 3.39 1.78
C VAL A 232 -15.94 3.24 3.20
N ASN A 233 -15.45 4.02 4.16
CA ASN A 233 -15.90 3.93 5.55
C ASN A 233 -17.33 4.45 5.75
N THR A 234 -17.79 5.39 4.92
CA THR A 234 -19.14 5.97 5.02
C THR A 234 -20.19 5.09 4.34
N TYR A 235 -19.88 4.55 3.15
CA TYR A 235 -20.87 3.91 2.27
C TYR A 235 -20.69 2.39 2.13
N ALA A 236 -19.51 1.84 2.38
CA ALA A 236 -19.28 0.39 2.33
C ALA A 236 -19.49 -0.31 3.70
N ALA A 237 -19.94 0.44 4.72
CA ALA A 237 -20.29 -0.08 6.03
C ALA A 237 -21.74 -0.62 6.13
N PHE A 238 -22.48 -0.64 5.02
CA PHE A 238 -23.83 -1.22 4.89
C PHE A 238 -23.80 -2.54 4.11
#